data_AF-A0A381FB32-F1
#
_entry.id   AF-A0A381FB32-F1
#
_cell.length_a   1.000
_cell.length_b   1.000
_cell.length_c   1.000
_cell.angle_alpha   90.00
_cell.angle_beta   90.00
_cell.angle_gamma   90.00
#
_symmetry.space_group_name_H-M   'P 1'
#
loop_
_entity.id
_entity.type
_entity.pdbx_description
1 polymer ?
#
loop_
_entity_poly.entity_id
_entity_poly.type
_entity_poly.pdbx_seq_one_letter_code
_entity_poly.pdbx_strand_id
1 'polypeptide(L)'
;MLIATLLNFTWKELFLGTEDWGFLLEIVLRTIIMFLTIIVSLRVLGKRGVKQLSIFELVVIIGLGSAAGDPMFYKEVGIVSSMLVFLVIIILYSTITALIGRFKKIENLFEGKALCLIEHGVFAIDNFKKENLGSDEFFAELRVKGISHLGQIEFAIEEVSGEISVFFYEDKDVKYGLPIMLNSLDHPTRYIKKEGYFSCTFCGYTEKKEEGNAGICKNCSKINWVEASNKIRIT
;
A
#
# COMPACT_ATOMS: atom_id res chain seq x y z
N MET A 1 -24.86 -45.21 26.60
CA MET A 1 -24.34 -45.40 25.23
C MET A 1 -23.41 -44.27 24.78
N LEU A 2 -23.68 -42.99 25.09
CA LEU A 2 -22.80 -41.84 24.75
C LEU A 2 -21.48 -41.74 25.54
N ILE A 3 -21.40 -42.29 26.76
CA ILE A 3 -20.18 -42.23 27.60
C ILE A 3 -19.13 -43.28 27.18
N ALA A 4 -19.57 -44.43 26.65
CA ALA A 4 -18.68 -45.49 26.16
C ALA A 4 -17.97 -45.11 24.85
N THR A 5 -18.56 -44.23 24.04
CA THR A 5 -17.94 -43.69 22.82
C THR A 5 -16.90 -42.59 23.09
N LEU A 6 -16.96 -41.92 24.25
CA LEU A 6 -15.95 -40.94 24.68
C LEU A 6 -14.72 -41.58 25.32
N LEU A 7 -14.83 -42.84 25.80
CA LEU A 7 -13.76 -43.56 26.51
C LEU A 7 -12.88 -44.43 25.60
N ASN A 8 -13.21 -44.59 24.33
CA ASN A 8 -12.32 -45.14 23.29
C ASN A 8 -11.47 -44.04 22.63
N PHE A 9 -11.08 -43.03 23.40
CA PHE A 9 -10.16 -42.00 22.94
C PHE A 9 -8.74 -42.53 23.09
N THR A 10 -8.20 -43.11 22.02
CA THR A 10 -6.79 -43.53 22.01
C THR A 10 -5.95 -42.26 22.05
N TRP A 11 -5.48 -41.85 23.24
CA TRP A 11 -4.58 -40.70 23.40
C TRP A 11 -3.37 -40.75 22.44
N LYS A 12 -2.98 -41.96 22.03
CA LYS A 12 -1.98 -42.20 20.98
C LYS A 12 -2.43 -41.65 19.62
N GLU A 13 -3.63 -41.97 19.15
CA GLU A 13 -4.17 -41.47 17.88
C GLU A 13 -4.44 -39.96 17.94
N LEU A 14 -4.79 -39.44 19.12
CA LEU A 14 -4.94 -38.01 19.34
C LEU A 14 -3.62 -37.25 19.20
N PHE A 15 -2.56 -37.72 19.85
CA PHE A 15 -1.29 -36.98 19.94
C PHE A 15 -0.27 -37.35 18.85
N LEU A 16 -0.27 -38.60 18.39
CA LEU A 16 0.70 -39.13 17.40
C LEU A 16 0.05 -39.40 16.04
N GLY A 17 -1.29 -39.32 15.95
CA GLY A 17 -1.99 -39.71 14.73
C GLY A 17 -1.72 -41.17 14.37
N THR A 18 -1.54 -41.42 13.08
CA THR A 18 -1.22 -42.74 12.51
C THR A 18 0.28 -43.01 12.36
N GLU A 19 1.14 -42.08 12.76
CA GLU A 19 2.58 -42.13 12.44
C GLU A 19 3.42 -42.78 13.55
N ASP A 20 4.56 -43.34 13.15
CA ASP A 20 5.48 -44.02 14.04
C ASP A 20 6.47 -43.04 14.71
N TRP A 21 6.99 -43.41 15.89
CA TRP A 21 7.97 -42.60 16.63
C TRP A 21 9.26 -42.36 15.85
N GLY A 22 9.66 -43.30 14.98
CA GLY A 22 10.81 -43.13 14.10
C GLY A 22 10.65 -41.97 13.12
N PHE A 23 9.43 -41.75 12.62
CA PHE A 23 9.14 -40.65 11.69
C PHE A 23 9.23 -39.29 12.38
N LEU A 24 8.92 -39.19 13.68
CA LEU A 24 9.10 -37.94 14.43
C LEU A 24 10.56 -37.47 14.46
N LEU A 25 11.53 -38.38 14.57
CA LEU A 25 12.95 -38.04 14.49
C LEU A 25 13.34 -37.61 13.06
N GLU A 26 12.74 -38.24 12.05
CA GLU A 26 12.91 -37.83 10.65
C GLU A 26 12.37 -36.42 10.41
N ILE A 27 11.21 -36.08 10.99
CA ILE A 27 10.63 -34.73 10.94
C ILE A 27 11.60 -33.71 11.56
N VAL A 28 12.22 -34.02 12.71
CA VAL A 28 13.20 -33.12 13.34
C VAL A 28 14.37 -32.83 12.38
N LEU A 29 14.93 -33.87 11.77
CA LEU A 29 16.04 -33.72 10.83
C LEU A 29 15.62 -32.96 9.56
N ARG A 30 14.49 -33.33 8.95
CA ARG A 30 13.88 -32.65 7.79
C ARG A 30 13.65 -31.18 8.10
N THR A 31 13.14 -30.88 9.30
CA THR A 31 12.88 -29.52 9.78
C THR A 31 14.15 -28.69 9.88
N ILE A 32 15.22 -29.24 10.46
CA ILE A 32 16.51 -28.54 10.56
C ILE A 32 17.06 -28.24 9.16
N ILE A 33 17.03 -29.23 8.24
CA ILE A 33 17.53 -29.05 6.87
C ILE A 33 16.73 -27.98 6.12
N MET A 34 15.41 -28.03 6.19
CA MET A 34 14.54 -27.06 5.50
C MET A 34 14.65 -25.67 6.11
N PHE A 35 14.76 -25.56 7.43
CA PHE A 35 14.96 -24.28 8.10
C PHE A 35 16.28 -23.61 7.66
N LEU A 36 17.38 -24.36 7.61
CA LEU A 36 18.66 -23.87 7.08
C LEU A 36 18.52 -23.46 5.61
N THR A 37 17.80 -24.25 4.81
CA THR A 37 17.53 -23.95 3.40
C THR A 37 16.79 -22.61 3.25
N ILE A 38 15.71 -22.38 4.01
CA ILE A 38 14.97 -21.10 4.03
C ILE A 38 15.90 -19.94 4.39
N ILE A 39 16.71 -20.07 5.45
CA ILE A 39 17.64 -19.00 5.85
C ILE A 39 18.62 -18.67 4.71
N VAL A 40 19.19 -19.68 4.06
CA VAL A 40 20.10 -19.49 2.92
C VAL A 40 19.36 -18.81 1.77
N SER A 41 18.16 -19.28 1.41
CA SER A 41 17.34 -18.69 0.36
C SER A 41 17.02 -17.22 0.64
N LEU A 42 16.51 -16.90 1.82
CA LEU A 42 16.21 -15.52 2.22
C LEU A 42 17.46 -14.63 2.21
N ARG A 43 18.62 -15.16 2.61
CA ARG A 43 19.89 -14.42 2.56
C ARG A 43 20.33 -14.13 1.12
N VAL A 44 20.07 -15.04 0.18
CA VAL A 44 20.35 -14.85 -1.25
C VAL A 44 19.40 -13.82 -1.87
N LEU A 45 18.14 -13.79 -1.44
CA LEU A 45 17.15 -12.79 -1.88
C LEU A 45 17.55 -11.35 -1.49
N GLY A 46 18.39 -11.17 -0.47
CA GLY A 46 19.03 -9.90 -0.13
C GLY A 46 18.66 -9.36 1.25
N LYS A 47 19.22 -8.19 1.60
CA LYS A 47 18.97 -7.51 2.89
C LYS A 47 18.01 -6.34 2.68
N ARG A 48 16.70 -6.62 2.66
CA ARG A 48 15.66 -5.58 2.77
C ARG A 48 14.97 -5.76 4.12
N GLY A 49 14.84 -4.68 4.90
CA GLY A 49 14.14 -4.73 6.18
C GLY A 49 12.66 -5.05 5.97
N VAL A 50 11.99 -5.68 6.95
CA VAL A 50 10.59 -6.13 6.83
C VAL A 50 9.63 -4.99 6.42
N LYS A 51 9.92 -3.73 6.81
CA LYS A 51 9.13 -2.54 6.46
C LYS A 51 9.34 -2.02 5.03
N GLN A 52 10.30 -2.57 4.28
CA GLN A 52 10.69 -2.13 2.94
C GLN A 52 10.50 -3.23 1.89
N LEU A 53 9.84 -4.34 2.25
CA LEU A 53 9.57 -5.41 1.31
C LEU A 53 8.47 -4.98 0.35
N SER A 54 8.70 -5.20 -0.95
CA SER A 54 7.64 -5.02 -1.94
C SER A 54 6.57 -6.11 -1.77
N ILE A 55 5.35 -5.86 -2.27
CA ILE A 55 4.27 -6.86 -2.29
C ILE A 55 4.75 -8.14 -3.02
N PHE A 56 5.52 -7.97 -4.10
CA PHE A 56 6.12 -9.08 -4.83
C PHE A 56 7.05 -9.94 -3.96
N GLU A 57 7.92 -9.31 -3.16
CA GLU A 57 8.82 -10.02 -2.24
C GLU A 57 8.05 -10.76 -1.15
N LEU A 58 6.99 -10.15 -0.63
CA LEU A 58 6.13 -10.78 0.37
C LEU A 58 5.50 -12.08 -0.16
N VAL A 59 4.99 -12.06 -1.40
CA VAL A 59 4.42 -13.25 -2.06
C VAL A 59 5.46 -14.36 -2.19
N VAL A 60 6.69 -14.04 -2.57
CA VAL A 60 7.78 -15.03 -2.70
C VAL A 60 8.12 -15.65 -1.34
N ILE A 61 8.23 -14.86 -0.28
CA ILE A 61 8.54 -15.35 1.07
C ILE A 61 7.44 -16.29 1.57
N ILE A 62 6.17 -15.90 1.39
CA ILE A 62 5.02 -16.72 1.79
C ILE A 62 5.01 -18.03 0.98
N GLY A 63 5.25 -17.96 -0.32
CA GLY A 63 5.33 -19.13 -1.20
C GLY A 63 6.45 -20.10 -0.79
N LEU A 64 7.64 -19.59 -0.47
CA LEU A 64 8.75 -20.40 0.04
C LEU A 64 8.40 -21.06 1.38
N GLY A 65 7.78 -20.31 2.30
CA GLY A 65 7.32 -20.87 3.58
C GLY A 65 6.32 -22.02 3.39
N SER A 66 5.35 -21.86 2.49
CA SER A 66 4.41 -22.93 2.15
C SER A 66 5.12 -24.15 1.56
N ALA A 67 6.00 -23.95 0.56
CA ALA A 67 6.68 -25.05 -0.11
C ALA A 67 7.70 -25.78 0.80
N ALA A 68 8.19 -25.12 1.84
CA ALA A 68 9.04 -25.75 2.84
C ALA A 68 8.28 -26.67 3.80
N GLY A 69 7.02 -26.36 4.11
CA GLY A 69 6.21 -27.17 5.03
C GLY A 69 6.01 -28.60 4.52
N ASP A 70 5.77 -28.76 3.22
CA ASP A 70 5.46 -30.06 2.63
C ASP A 70 6.50 -31.17 2.93
N PRO A 71 7.80 -31.01 2.62
CA PRO A 71 8.82 -32.04 2.93
C PRO A 71 9.10 -32.20 4.42
N MET A 72 8.67 -31.26 5.28
CA MET A 72 8.83 -31.34 6.74
C MET A 72 7.79 -32.26 7.36
N PHE A 73 6.55 -32.23 6.87
CA PHE A 73 5.43 -33.00 7.43
C PHE A 73 5.10 -34.28 6.67
N TYR A 74 5.25 -34.28 5.33
CA TYR A 74 4.80 -35.37 4.47
C TYR A 74 5.99 -36.25 4.04
N LYS A 75 5.93 -37.54 4.42
CA LYS A 75 6.98 -38.53 4.10
C LYS A 75 7.14 -38.78 2.61
N GLU A 76 6.03 -38.67 1.86
CA GLU A 76 5.95 -38.82 0.42
C GLU A 76 6.64 -37.68 -0.35
N VAL A 77 6.86 -36.54 0.30
CA VAL A 77 7.57 -35.40 -0.31
C VAL A 77 9.05 -35.47 0.08
N GLY A 78 9.91 -35.65 -0.91
CA GLY A 78 11.36 -35.65 -0.72
C GLY A 78 11.92 -34.24 -0.49
N ILE A 79 12.96 -34.11 0.34
CA ILE A 79 13.66 -32.84 0.54
C ILE A 79 14.24 -32.33 -0.79
N VAL A 80 14.77 -33.22 -1.64
CA VAL A 80 15.40 -32.85 -2.92
C VAL A 80 14.43 -32.18 -3.88
N SER A 81 13.18 -32.64 -3.95
CA SER A 81 12.14 -31.99 -4.76
C SER A 81 11.89 -30.55 -4.28
N SER A 82 11.82 -30.34 -2.97
CA SER A 82 11.63 -28.98 -2.41
C SER A 82 12.87 -28.10 -2.59
N MET A 83 14.08 -28.66 -2.49
CA MET A 83 15.31 -27.94 -2.81
C MET A 83 15.33 -27.47 -4.27
N LEU A 84 14.85 -28.30 -5.21
CA LEU A 84 14.72 -27.92 -6.61
C LEU A 84 13.69 -26.80 -6.79
N VAL A 85 12.52 -26.88 -6.14
CA VAL A 85 11.52 -25.80 -6.15
C VAL A 85 12.11 -24.50 -5.63
N PHE A 86 12.84 -24.54 -4.52
CA PHE A 86 13.51 -23.37 -3.93
C PHE A 86 14.53 -22.78 -4.89
N LEU A 87 15.37 -23.62 -5.52
CA LEU A 87 16.35 -23.18 -6.50
C LEU A 87 15.68 -22.47 -7.68
N VAL A 88 14.59 -23.04 -8.23
CA VAL A 88 13.83 -22.45 -9.32
C VAL A 88 13.23 -21.11 -8.91
N ILE A 89 12.62 -21.02 -7.72
CA ILE A 89 12.07 -19.75 -7.19
C ILE A 89 13.17 -18.70 -7.05
N ILE A 90 14.35 -19.04 -6.52
CA ILE A 90 15.47 -18.11 -6.37
C ILE A 90 15.97 -17.62 -7.74
N ILE A 91 16.09 -18.52 -8.73
CA ILE A 91 16.51 -18.16 -10.09
C ILE A 91 15.48 -17.25 -10.75
N LEU A 92 14.19 -17.57 -10.62
CA LEU A 92 13.10 -16.76 -11.15
C LEU A 92 13.07 -15.38 -10.49
N TYR A 93 13.15 -15.33 -9.16
CA TYR A 93 13.23 -14.08 -8.42
C TYR A 93 14.42 -13.24 -8.88
N SER A 94 15.62 -13.82 -8.93
CA SER A 94 16.84 -13.11 -9.35
C SER A 94 16.74 -12.59 -10.79
N THR A 95 16.14 -13.38 -11.68
CA THR A 95 15.91 -13.00 -13.08
C THR A 95 14.90 -11.86 -13.19
N ILE A 96 13.78 -11.94 -12.47
CA ILE A 96 12.75 -10.90 -12.46
C ILE A 96 13.34 -9.61 -11.87
N THR A 97 14.08 -9.67 -10.77
CA THR A 97 14.73 -8.51 -10.16
C THR A 97 15.75 -7.86 -11.11
N ALA A 98 16.53 -8.67 -11.83
CA ALA A 98 17.44 -8.14 -12.86
C ALA A 98 16.69 -7.48 -14.03
N LEU A 99 15.53 -8.04 -14.43
CA LEU A 99 14.66 -7.45 -15.45
C LEU A 99 14.00 -6.15 -14.99
N ILE A 100 13.55 -6.09 -13.74
CA ILE A 100 13.02 -4.89 -13.09
C ILE A 100 14.07 -3.76 -13.16
N GLY A 101 15.31 -4.04 -12.75
CA GLY A 101 16.40 -3.05 -12.79
C GLY A 101 16.81 -2.60 -14.21
N ARG A 102 16.44 -3.35 -15.25
CA ARG A 102 16.77 -3.03 -16.65
C ARG A 102 15.63 -2.36 -17.41
N PHE A 103 14.37 -2.63 -17.05
CA PHE A 103 13.21 -2.21 -17.82
C PHE A 103 12.18 -1.49 -16.95
N LYS A 104 12.03 -0.18 -17.17
CA LYS A 104 11.07 0.69 -16.44
C LYS A 104 9.61 0.20 -16.50
N LYS A 105 9.22 -0.47 -17.60
CA LYS A 105 7.88 -1.06 -17.74
C LYS A 105 7.65 -2.25 -16.79
N ILE A 106 8.70 -3.05 -16.56
CA ILE A 106 8.65 -4.21 -15.66
C ILE A 106 8.69 -3.73 -14.21
N GLU A 107 9.54 -2.74 -13.91
CA GLU A 107 9.54 -2.04 -12.62
C GLU A 107 8.14 -1.52 -12.28
N ASN A 108 7.51 -0.75 -13.17
CA ASN A 108 6.16 -0.24 -12.94
C ASN A 108 5.09 -1.33 -12.79
N LEU A 109 5.30 -2.53 -13.34
CA LEU A 109 4.35 -3.65 -13.24
C LEU A 109 4.48 -4.40 -11.91
N PHE A 110 5.71 -4.61 -11.43
CA PHE A 110 5.99 -5.42 -10.23
C PHE A 110 6.16 -4.60 -8.95
N GLU A 111 6.77 -3.43 -9.06
CA GLU A 111 7.03 -2.52 -7.94
C GLU A 111 6.10 -1.30 -7.97
N GLY A 112 5.28 -1.11 -9.01
CA GLY A 112 4.44 0.08 -9.12
C GLY A 112 5.26 1.36 -9.35
N LYS A 113 4.63 2.53 -9.16
CA LYS A 113 5.31 3.83 -9.26
C LYS A 113 4.73 4.78 -8.25
N ALA A 114 5.59 5.59 -7.63
CA ALA A 114 5.12 6.71 -6.84
C ALA A 114 4.42 7.73 -7.76
N LEU A 115 3.32 8.32 -7.28
CA LEU A 115 2.53 9.28 -8.04
C LEU A 115 2.30 10.54 -7.24
N CYS A 116 2.63 11.68 -7.84
CA CYS A 116 2.26 12.97 -7.30
C CYS A 116 0.75 13.19 -7.50
N LEU A 117 -0.01 13.21 -6.41
CA LEU A 117 -1.46 13.43 -6.39
C LEU A 117 -1.82 14.90 -6.23
N ILE A 118 -1.03 15.65 -5.45
CA ILE A 118 -1.15 17.12 -5.33
C ILE A 118 0.16 17.74 -5.74
N GLU A 119 0.06 18.73 -6.61
CA GLU A 119 1.16 19.59 -7.01
C GLU A 119 0.75 21.05 -6.74
N HIS A 120 1.50 21.72 -5.88
CA HIS A 120 1.34 23.12 -5.52
C HIS A 120 -0.08 23.47 -5.03
N GLY A 121 -0.68 22.59 -4.25
CA GLY A 121 -2.03 22.74 -3.70
C GLY A 121 -3.18 22.43 -4.67
N VAL A 122 -2.88 21.90 -5.85
CA VAL A 122 -3.85 21.52 -6.89
C VAL A 122 -3.73 20.03 -7.20
N PHE A 123 -4.85 19.35 -7.44
CA PHE A 123 -4.84 17.96 -7.85
C PHE A 123 -4.17 17.76 -9.21
N ALA A 124 -3.24 16.81 -9.27
CA ALA A 124 -2.73 16.25 -10.52
C ALA A 124 -3.77 15.27 -11.09
N ILE A 125 -4.77 15.82 -11.79
CA ILE A 125 -5.99 15.10 -12.24
C ILE A 125 -5.66 13.81 -13.00
N ASP A 126 -4.64 13.82 -13.85
CA ASP A 126 -4.25 12.66 -14.66
C ASP A 126 -3.60 11.54 -13.85
N ASN A 127 -3.06 11.84 -12.67
CA ASN A 127 -2.54 10.85 -11.75
C ASN A 127 -3.65 10.35 -10.83
N PHE A 128 -4.47 11.25 -10.30
CA PHE A 128 -5.59 10.90 -9.42
C PHE A 128 -6.62 9.98 -10.11
N LYS A 129 -6.85 10.13 -11.43
CA LYS A 129 -7.72 9.23 -12.21
C LYS A 129 -7.16 7.82 -12.42
N LYS A 130 -5.83 7.65 -12.32
CA LYS A 130 -5.18 6.36 -12.54
C LYS A 130 -5.20 5.50 -11.28
N GLU A 131 -5.38 6.15 -10.13
CA GLU A 131 -5.44 5.49 -8.84
C GLU A 131 -6.87 5.13 -8.46
N ASN A 132 -7.01 4.03 -7.71
CA ASN A 132 -8.29 3.56 -7.18
C ASN A 132 -8.66 4.25 -5.84
N LEU A 133 -8.01 5.37 -5.52
CA LEU A 133 -8.22 6.10 -4.28
C LEU A 133 -9.38 7.11 -4.44
N GLY A 134 -10.40 7.00 -3.60
CA GLY A 134 -11.51 7.97 -3.57
C GLY A 134 -11.05 9.32 -3.03
N SER A 135 -11.62 10.42 -3.52
CA SER A 135 -11.31 11.78 -3.00
C SER A 135 -11.54 11.91 -1.50
N ASP A 136 -12.58 11.25 -0.96
CA ASP A 136 -12.93 11.32 0.46
C ASP A 136 -11.94 10.56 1.34
N GLU A 137 -11.44 9.43 0.84
CA GLU A 137 -10.40 8.61 1.48
C GLU A 137 -9.06 9.37 1.48
N PHE A 138 -8.69 9.93 0.33
CA PHE A 138 -7.50 10.78 0.22
C PHE A 138 -7.57 11.98 1.18
N PHE A 139 -8.71 12.68 1.25
CA PHE A 139 -8.89 13.76 2.21
C PHE A 139 -8.86 13.28 3.66
N ALA A 140 -9.33 12.07 3.95
CA ALA A 140 -9.22 11.49 5.29
C ALA A 140 -7.76 11.30 5.69
N GLU A 141 -6.94 10.73 4.82
CA GLU A 141 -5.49 10.56 5.05
C GLU A 141 -4.78 11.91 5.28
N LEU A 142 -5.10 12.93 4.49
CA LEU A 142 -4.57 14.27 4.70
C LEU A 142 -4.99 14.86 6.06
N ARG A 143 -6.26 14.66 6.47
CA ARG A 143 -6.76 15.12 7.78
C ARG A 143 -6.07 14.41 8.94
N VAL A 144 -5.77 13.11 8.82
CA VAL A 144 -4.98 12.36 9.82
C VAL A 144 -3.58 12.95 9.99
N LYS A 145 -3.00 13.52 8.92
CA LYS A 145 -1.72 14.26 8.95
C LYS A 145 -1.85 15.73 9.42
N GLY A 146 -3.02 16.13 9.92
CA GLY A 146 -3.27 17.47 10.46
C GLY A 146 -3.52 18.55 9.40
N ILE A 147 -3.88 18.16 8.18
CA ILE A 147 -4.08 19.08 7.05
C ILE A 147 -5.54 19.48 6.97
N SER A 148 -5.80 20.77 6.83
CA SER A 148 -7.16 21.33 6.80
C SER A 148 -7.58 21.88 5.43
N HIS A 149 -6.62 22.20 4.57
CA HIS A 149 -6.86 22.61 3.18
C HIS A 149 -5.65 22.36 2.29
N LEU A 150 -5.86 22.26 0.98
CA LEU A 150 -4.81 21.90 0.02
C LEU A 150 -3.73 22.99 -0.15
N GLY A 151 -4.03 24.24 0.20
CA GLY A 151 -3.08 25.36 0.11
C GLY A 151 -1.90 25.28 1.09
N GLN A 152 -1.93 24.31 2.03
CA GLN A 152 -0.82 23.99 2.94
C GLN A 152 0.20 23.03 2.29
N ILE A 153 -0.18 22.36 1.19
CA ILE A 153 0.59 21.29 0.57
C ILE A 153 1.35 21.82 -0.65
N GLU A 154 2.66 21.61 -0.66
CA GLU A 154 3.49 21.80 -1.84
C GLU A 154 3.42 20.56 -2.74
N PHE A 155 3.66 19.37 -2.17
CA PHE A 155 3.52 18.09 -2.87
C PHE A 155 2.86 17.04 -1.98
N ALA A 156 1.93 16.27 -2.54
CA ALA A 156 1.49 15.01 -1.93
C ALA A 156 1.75 13.88 -2.91
N ILE A 157 2.50 12.88 -2.47
CA ILE A 157 2.96 11.76 -3.29
C ILE A 157 2.43 10.48 -2.65
N GLU A 158 1.69 9.69 -3.42
CA GLU A 158 1.37 8.32 -3.06
C GLU A 158 2.57 7.44 -3.40
N GLU A 159 3.15 6.82 -2.38
CA GLU A 159 4.27 5.91 -2.51
C GLU A 159 3.79 4.53 -2.97
N VAL A 160 4.73 3.70 -3.42
CA VAL A 160 4.47 2.30 -3.79
C VAL A 160 3.82 1.48 -2.66
N SER A 161 4.09 1.84 -1.41
CA SER A 161 3.48 1.22 -0.23
C SER A 161 1.99 1.56 -0.06
N GLY A 162 1.47 2.54 -0.81
CA GLY A 162 0.16 3.15 -0.58
C GLY A 162 0.17 4.26 0.49
N GLU A 163 1.32 4.51 1.13
CA GLU A 163 1.42 5.63 2.07
C GLU A 163 1.52 6.96 1.33
N ILE A 164 0.92 8.01 1.89
CA ILE A 164 1.00 9.37 1.32
C ILE A 164 2.12 10.16 2.01
N SER A 165 3.17 10.45 1.26
CA SER A 165 4.20 11.43 1.61
C SER A 165 3.67 12.85 1.36
N VAL A 166 3.84 13.76 2.31
CA VAL A 166 3.39 15.17 2.16
C VAL A 166 4.53 16.13 2.46
N PHE A 167 4.77 17.04 1.52
CA PHE A 167 5.68 18.17 1.63
C PHE A 167 4.85 19.45 1.76
N PHE A 168 5.15 20.24 2.79
CA PHE A 168 4.38 21.42 3.18
C PHE A 168 5.08 22.69 2.74
N TYR A 169 4.29 23.71 2.42
CA TYR A 169 4.81 25.08 2.41
C TYR A 169 5.24 25.50 3.83
N GLU A 170 6.22 26.39 3.91
CA GLU A 170 6.48 27.12 5.15
C GLU A 170 5.26 27.97 5.53
N ASP A 171 5.05 28.24 6.82
CA ASP A 171 3.85 28.93 7.32
C ASP A 171 3.61 30.30 6.66
N LYS A 172 4.69 31.00 6.31
CA LYS A 172 4.65 32.31 5.61
C LYS A 172 4.22 32.20 4.14
N ASP A 173 4.38 31.02 3.54
CA ASP A 173 4.13 30.73 2.13
C ASP A 173 2.83 29.94 1.92
N VAL A 174 2.08 29.66 2.99
CA VAL A 174 0.77 28.99 2.92
C VAL A 174 -0.17 29.79 2.02
N LYS A 175 -0.71 29.10 1.02
CA LYS A 175 -1.60 29.67 0.00
C LYS A 175 -3.06 29.46 0.38
N TYR A 176 -3.94 30.24 -0.23
CA TYR A 176 -5.36 29.88 -0.27
C TYR A 176 -5.53 28.56 -1.01
N GLY A 177 -6.34 27.66 -0.46
CA GLY A 177 -6.61 26.37 -1.09
C GLY A 177 -7.94 25.77 -0.67
N LEU A 178 -8.27 24.67 -1.34
CA LEU A 178 -9.53 23.95 -1.15
C LEU A 178 -9.63 23.43 0.29
N PRO A 179 -10.64 23.84 1.07
CA PRO A 179 -10.89 23.24 2.37
C PRO A 179 -11.26 21.77 2.21
N ILE A 180 -10.71 20.92 3.07
CA ILE A 180 -10.93 19.46 3.05
C ILE A 180 -11.60 18.94 4.32
N MET A 181 -12.04 19.83 5.20
CA MET A 181 -12.78 19.47 6.40
C MET A 181 -14.16 18.89 6.04
N LEU A 182 -14.71 18.07 6.92
CA LEU A 182 -16.06 17.51 6.74
C LEU A 182 -17.07 18.63 6.45
N ASN A 183 -17.98 18.35 5.52
CA ASN A 183 -19.06 19.24 5.07
C ASN A 183 -18.62 20.53 4.38
N SER A 184 -17.31 20.77 4.22
CA SER A 184 -16.81 21.99 3.56
C SER A 184 -17.18 22.05 2.08
N LEU A 185 -17.48 20.91 1.44
CA LEU A 185 -17.82 20.81 0.02
C LEU A 185 -19.32 20.63 -0.26
N ASP A 186 -20.19 20.64 0.77
CA ASP A 186 -21.62 20.30 0.65
C ASP A 186 -22.43 21.37 -0.11
N HIS A 187 -21.92 22.60 -0.13
CA HIS A 187 -22.62 23.75 -0.69
C HIS A 187 -21.77 24.47 -1.75
N PRO A 188 -21.50 23.81 -2.89
CA PRO A 188 -20.77 24.46 -3.97
C PRO A 188 -21.59 25.63 -4.52
N THR A 189 -20.92 26.75 -4.75
CA THR A 189 -21.52 27.93 -5.37
C THR A 189 -21.09 28.08 -6.82
N ARG A 190 -21.98 28.66 -7.62
CA ARG A 190 -21.71 29.17 -8.98
C ARG A 190 -21.83 30.69 -9.06
N TYR A 191 -22.23 31.32 -7.95
CA TYR A 191 -22.42 32.75 -7.85
C TYR A 191 -21.72 33.29 -6.60
N ILE A 192 -20.85 34.25 -6.80
CA ILE A 192 -19.99 34.84 -5.79
C ILE A 192 -20.73 36.03 -5.20
N LYS A 193 -21.12 35.93 -3.93
CA LYS A 193 -21.84 36.99 -3.21
C LYS A 193 -20.92 38.13 -2.74
N LYS A 194 -19.64 37.83 -2.56
CA LYS A 194 -18.62 38.76 -2.06
C LYS A 194 -17.28 38.41 -2.67
N GLU A 195 -16.53 39.43 -3.03
CA GLU A 195 -15.15 39.28 -3.49
C GLU A 195 -14.30 38.49 -2.48
N GLY A 196 -13.52 37.51 -2.99
CA GLY A 196 -12.70 36.64 -2.15
C GLY A 196 -11.92 35.61 -2.96
N TYR A 197 -11.21 34.72 -2.28
CA TYR A 197 -10.54 33.58 -2.91
C TYR A 197 -11.47 32.37 -2.91
N PHE A 198 -11.59 31.73 -4.06
CA PHE A 198 -12.43 30.55 -4.24
C PHE A 198 -11.63 29.42 -4.88
N SER A 199 -11.88 28.21 -4.40
CA SER A 199 -11.26 26.98 -4.89
C SER A 199 -12.28 26.16 -5.68
N CYS A 200 -11.83 25.60 -6.80
CA CYS A 200 -12.63 24.66 -7.57
C CYS A 200 -12.82 23.37 -6.76
N THR A 201 -14.06 22.93 -6.58
CA THR A 201 -14.36 21.74 -5.76
C THR A 201 -13.84 20.43 -6.37
N PHE A 202 -13.49 20.42 -7.66
CA PHE A 202 -13.01 19.23 -8.35
C PHE A 202 -11.48 19.10 -8.35
N CYS A 203 -10.74 20.17 -8.67
CA CYS A 203 -9.29 20.10 -8.81
C CYS A 203 -8.51 20.89 -7.76
N GLY A 204 -9.19 21.66 -6.90
CA GLY A 204 -8.54 22.48 -5.87
C GLY A 204 -7.87 23.76 -6.38
N TYR A 205 -7.87 24.02 -7.69
CA TYR A 205 -7.35 25.27 -8.25
C TYR A 205 -8.05 26.47 -7.62
N THR A 206 -7.26 27.42 -7.14
CA THR A 206 -7.74 28.56 -6.35
C THR A 206 -7.42 29.86 -7.06
N GLU A 207 -8.42 30.73 -7.19
CA GLU A 207 -8.25 32.07 -7.75
C GLU A 207 -9.14 33.09 -7.05
N LYS A 208 -8.76 34.37 -7.17
CA LYS A 208 -9.57 35.48 -6.68
C LYS A 208 -10.78 35.68 -7.60
N LYS A 209 -11.96 35.82 -7.02
CA LYS A 209 -13.22 36.05 -7.75
C LYS A 209 -13.87 37.34 -7.28
N GLU A 210 -14.43 38.07 -8.23
CA GLU A 210 -15.28 39.24 -8.01
C GLU A 210 -16.75 38.82 -7.81
N GLU A 211 -17.57 39.74 -7.33
CA GLU A 211 -19.01 39.51 -7.16
C GLU A 211 -19.69 39.22 -8.52
N GLY A 212 -20.55 38.20 -8.56
CA GLY A 212 -21.24 37.79 -9.78
C GLY A 212 -21.05 36.32 -10.14
N ASN A 213 -20.98 36.01 -11.44
CA ASN A 213 -20.85 34.63 -11.90
C ASN A 213 -19.44 34.09 -11.62
N ALA A 214 -19.34 32.94 -10.95
CA ALA A 214 -18.06 32.31 -10.61
C ALA A 214 -17.28 31.83 -11.85
N GLY A 215 -17.97 31.59 -12.97
CA GLY A 215 -17.36 31.15 -14.23
C GLY A 215 -16.75 29.74 -14.18
N ILE A 216 -15.95 29.43 -15.19
CA ILE A 216 -15.35 28.12 -15.41
C ILE A 216 -13.94 28.09 -14.83
N CYS A 217 -13.56 26.98 -14.19
CA CYS A 217 -12.20 26.75 -13.70
C CYS A 217 -11.20 26.62 -14.85
N LYS A 218 -10.13 27.43 -14.81
CA LYS A 218 -9.07 27.44 -15.82
C LYS A 218 -8.26 26.13 -15.91
N ASN A 219 -8.27 25.33 -14.84
CA ASN A 219 -7.48 24.09 -14.77
C ASN A 219 -8.27 22.84 -15.23
N CYS A 220 -9.54 22.71 -14.83
CA CYS A 220 -10.33 21.49 -15.08
C CYS A 220 -11.66 21.71 -15.81
N SER A 221 -11.97 22.94 -16.16
CA SER A 221 -13.21 23.34 -16.85
C SER A 221 -14.51 23.05 -16.10
N LYS A 222 -14.47 22.81 -14.78
CA LYS A 222 -15.66 22.67 -13.92
C LYS A 222 -16.13 24.03 -13.42
N ILE A 223 -17.39 24.09 -12.97
CA ILE A 223 -18.09 25.35 -12.63
C ILE A 223 -18.47 25.48 -11.15
N ASN A 224 -18.18 24.45 -10.35
CA ASN A 224 -18.51 24.45 -8.92
C ASN A 224 -17.31 24.96 -8.12
N TRP A 225 -17.57 25.92 -7.23
CA TRP A 225 -16.57 26.61 -6.42
C TRP A 225 -16.97 26.62 -4.95
N VAL A 226 -15.98 26.77 -4.08
CA VAL A 226 -16.16 26.96 -2.63
C VAL A 226 -15.20 28.04 -2.15
N GLU A 227 -15.52 28.73 -1.06
CA GLU A 227 -14.61 29.70 -0.44
C GLU A 227 -13.32 29.00 0.00
N ALA A 228 -12.18 29.58 -0.35
CA ALA A 228 -10.87 29.01 -0.07
C ALA A 228 -10.44 29.32 1.38
N SER A 229 -9.64 28.42 1.97
CA SER A 229 -9.04 28.61 3.28
C SER A 229 -7.54 28.91 3.15
N ASN A 230 -7.01 29.75 4.03
CA ASN A 230 -5.58 30.04 4.19
C ASN A 230 -5.10 29.82 5.64
N LYS A 231 -5.78 28.96 6.40
CA LYS A 231 -5.41 28.66 7.78
C LYS A 231 -4.01 28.06 7.86
N ILE A 232 -3.17 28.64 8.70
CA ILE A 232 -1.86 28.08 8.98
C ILE A 232 -2.04 26.77 9.75
N ARG A 233 -1.16 25.79 9.51
CA ARG A 233 -1.19 24.52 10.22
C ARG A 233 -0.83 24.75 11.68
N ILE A 234 -1.58 24.12 12.59
CA ILE A 234 -1.26 24.13 14.01
C ILE A 234 -0.42 22.87 14.26
N THR A 235 0.90 23.04 14.41
CA THR A 235 1.85 21.97 14.77
C THR A 235 2.00 21.85 16.27
#